data_AF-A0A835XF92-F1
#
_entry.id   AF-A0A835XF92-F1
#
_cell.length_a   1.000
_cell.length_b   1.000
_cell.length_c   1.000
_cell.angle_alpha   90.00
_cell.angle_beta   90.00
_cell.angle_gamma   90.00
#
_symmetry.space_group_name_H-M   'P 1'
#
loop_
_entity.id
_entity.type
_entity.pdbx_description
1 polymer ?
#
loop_
_entity_poly.entity_id
_entity_poly.type
_entity_poly.pdbx_seq_one_letter_code
_entity_poly.pdbx_strand_id
1 'polypeptide(L)' 'MGVRKAVKIWSPYQKNLAKSDMIKKGYKVLGNSIFKTWSCYSNKKFHCGKCESCNNRKLAFKTAKIKDKTKYMN' A
#
# COMPACT_ATOMS: atom_id res chain seq x y z
N MET A 1 -29.06 27.43 18.16
CA MET A 1 -27.59 27.24 18.23
C MET A 1 -27.28 25.76 17.99
N GLY A 2 -26.69 25.41 16.85
CA GLY A 2 -26.43 24.01 16.50
C GLY A 2 -25.23 23.44 17.24
N VAL A 3 -25.45 22.41 18.05
CA VAL A 3 -24.39 21.72 18.81
C VAL A 3 -23.52 20.94 17.82
N ARG A 4 -22.31 21.42 17.53
CA ARG A 4 -21.37 20.69 16.67
C ARG A 4 -20.87 19.46 17.43
N LYS A 5 -21.21 18.26 16.93
CA LYS A 5 -20.67 17.00 17.48
C LYS A 5 -19.16 16.92 17.24
N ALA A 6 -18.42 16.50 18.25
CA ALA A 6 -16.98 16.27 18.10
C ALA A 6 -16.72 15.10 17.14
N VAL A 7 -15.87 15.32 16.13
CA VAL A 7 -15.42 14.28 15.20
C VAL A 7 -14.01 13.86 15.58
N LYS A 8 -13.79 12.56 15.77
CA LYS A 8 -12.45 11.99 16.02
C LYS A 8 -11.88 11.48 14.70
N ILE A 9 -10.75 12.06 14.28
CA ILE A 9 -9.98 11.57 13.12
C ILE A 9 -9.04 10.46 13.59
N TRP A 10 -9.19 9.26 13.05
CA TRP A 10 -8.28 8.15 13.30
C TRP A 10 -7.43 7.89 12.05
N SER A 11 -6.11 8.11 12.18
CA SER A 11 -5.15 7.90 11.09
C SER A 11 -4.04 6.94 11.53
N PRO A 12 -4.32 5.62 11.55
CA PRO A 12 -3.41 4.61 12.10
C PRO A 12 -2.08 4.48 11.34
N TYR A 13 -1.98 5.12 10.16
CA TYR A 13 -0.83 5.04 9.27
C TYR A 13 -0.13 6.40 9.05
N GLN A 14 -0.40 7.42 9.89
CA GLN A 14 0.06 8.79 9.67
C GLN A 14 1.47 9.12 10.17
N LYS A 15 1.93 8.51 11.26
CA LYS A 15 3.22 8.83 11.89
C LYS A 15 4.01 7.54 12.21
N ASN A 16 5.29 7.57 11.85
CA ASN A 16 6.32 6.59 12.24
C ASN A 16 6.12 5.14 11.76
N LEU A 17 5.38 4.91 10.66
CA LEU A 17 5.36 3.59 10.01
C LEU A 17 6.14 3.66 8.71
N ALA A 18 7.20 2.85 8.61
CA ALA A 18 7.85 2.64 7.34
C ALA A 18 6.88 1.93 6.38
N LYS A 19 7.00 2.19 5.07
CA LYS A 19 6.19 1.48 4.05
C LYS A 19 6.31 -0.04 4.17
N SER A 20 7.46 -0.56 4.59
CA SER A 20 7.67 -1.98 4.89
C SER A 20 6.76 -2.49 6.01
N ASP A 21 6.52 -1.71 7.06
CA ASP A 21 5.64 -2.09 8.16
C ASP A 21 4.17 -2.10 7.72
N MET A 22 3.79 -1.19 6.83
CA MET A 22 2.48 -1.22 6.19
C MET A 22 2.29 -2.49 5.35
N ILE A 23 3.30 -2.88 4.56
CA ILE A 23 3.25 -4.13 3.79
C ILE A 23 3.19 -5.35 4.70
N LYS A 24 3.97 -5.41 5.79
CA LYS A 24 3.92 -6.53 6.76
C LYS A 24 2.55 -6.64 7.43
N LYS A 25 2.02 -5.52 7.95
CA LYS A 25 0.69 -5.49 8.58
C LYS A 25 -0.40 -5.81 7.57
N GLY A 26 -0.35 -5.21 6.39
CA GLY A 26 -1.29 -5.47 5.30
C GLY A 26 -1.27 -6.93 4.87
N TYR A 27 -0.10 -7.55 4.73
CA TYR A 27 0.02 -8.96 4.38
C TYR A 27 -0.46 -9.88 5.51
N LYS A 28 -0.23 -9.53 6.77
CA LYS A 28 -0.77 -10.27 7.92
C LYS A 28 -2.30 -10.28 7.95
N VAL A 29 -2.94 -9.18 7.56
CA VAL A 29 -4.41 -9.01 7.58
C VAL A 29 -5.06 -9.54 6.31
N LEU A 30 -4.51 -9.22 5.13
CA LEU A 30 -5.10 -9.50 3.82
C LEU A 30 -4.53 -10.75 3.14
N GLY A 31 -3.40 -11.27 3.63
CA GLY A 31 -2.67 -12.37 2.99
C GLY A 31 -2.36 -12.07 1.52
N ASN A 32 -2.67 -13.03 0.65
CA ASN A 32 -2.45 -12.92 -0.79
C ASN A 32 -3.32 -11.86 -1.48
N SER A 33 -4.38 -11.37 -0.84
CA SER A 33 -5.21 -10.31 -1.42
C SER A 33 -4.47 -8.98 -1.55
N ILE A 34 -3.37 -8.78 -0.82
CA ILE A 34 -2.53 -7.58 -0.96
C ILE A 34 -1.95 -7.43 -2.38
N PHE A 35 -1.73 -8.52 -3.10
CA PHE A 35 -1.20 -8.51 -4.47
C PHE A 35 -2.23 -8.06 -5.51
N LYS A 36 -3.52 -8.05 -5.13
CA LYS A 36 -4.63 -7.54 -5.96
C LYS A 36 -4.84 -6.04 -5.78
N THR A 37 -4.14 -5.40 -4.84
CA THR A 37 -4.26 -3.95 -4.60
C THR A 37 -3.57 -3.16 -5.71
N TRP A 38 -4.07 -1.95 -5.94
CA TRP A 38 -3.55 -1.04 -6.95
C TRP A 38 -2.81 0.14 -6.33
N SER A 39 -1.64 0.46 -6.88
CA SER A 39 -0.84 1.62 -6.48
C SER A 39 -0.24 2.33 -7.69
N CYS A 40 -0.26 1.70 -8.86
CA CYS A 40 0.35 2.21 -10.07
C CYS A 40 -0.37 3.49 -10.56
N TYR A 41 0.40 4.48 -11.01
CA TYR A 41 -0.16 5.72 -11.59
C TYR A 41 -0.72 5.52 -12.99
N SER A 42 -0.26 4.50 -13.72
CA SER A 42 -0.81 4.16 -15.03
C SER A 42 -2.05 3.30 -14.84
N ASN A 43 -3.15 3.58 -15.53
CA ASN A 43 -4.37 2.77 -15.46
C ASN A 43 -4.41 1.68 -16.54
N LYS A 44 -3.40 0.79 -16.55
CA LYS A 44 -3.28 -0.32 -17.52
C LYS A 44 -3.79 -1.64 -16.93
N LYS A 45 -3.78 -2.72 -17.72
CA LYS A 45 -4.20 -4.08 -17.30
C LYS A 45 -3.35 -4.66 -16.16
N PHE A 46 -2.06 -4.31 -16.08
CA PHE A 46 -1.15 -4.68 -15.00
C PHE A 46 -0.34 -3.46 -14.55
N HIS A 47 0.32 -3.56 -13.39
CA HIS A 47 1.16 -2.47 -12.89
C HIS A 47 2.29 -2.18 -13.90
N CYS A 48 2.58 -0.91 -14.18
CA CYS A 48 3.55 -0.56 -15.21
C CYS A 48 5.00 -0.92 -14.86
N GLY A 49 5.31 -1.13 -13.58
CA GLY A 49 6.61 -1.59 -13.11
C GLY A 49 7.74 -0.56 -13.15
N LYS A 50 7.50 0.63 -13.74
CA LYS A 50 8.49 1.70 -13.94
C LYS A 50 8.16 3.05 -13.28
N CYS A 51 6.91 3.29 -12.90
CA CYS A 51 6.55 4.55 -12.23
C CYS A 51 7.05 4.56 -10.78
N GLU A 52 7.19 5.76 -10.21
CA GLU A 52 7.69 5.94 -8.84
C GLU A 52 6.92 5.11 -7.81
N SER A 53 5.58 5.07 -7.91
CA SER A 53 4.76 4.24 -7.03
C SER A 53 5.03 2.73 -7.19
N CYS A 54 5.25 2.24 -8.41
CA CYS A 54 5.62 0.84 -8.65
C CYS A 54 7.00 0.52 -8.04
N ASN A 55 7.97 1.42 -8.20
CA ASN A 55 9.31 1.27 -7.65
C ASN A 55 9.27 1.27 -6.11
N ASN A 56 8.53 2.22 -5.52
CA ASN A 56 8.29 2.30 -4.08
C ASN A 56 7.61 1.04 -3.54
N ARG A 57 6.64 0.48 -4.28
CA ARG A 57 5.94 -0.76 -3.92
C ARG A 57 6.92 -1.94 -3.92
N LYS A 58 7.69 -2.14 -5.00
CA LYS A 58 8.72 -3.19 -5.10
C LYS A 58 9.73 -3.09 -3.96
N LEU A 59 10.22 -1.88 -3.67
CA LEU A 59 11.14 -1.63 -2.56
C LEU A 59 10.49 -1.96 -1.22
N ALA A 60 9.24 -1.58 -0.99
CA ALA A 60 8.52 -1.88 0.24
C ALA A 60 8.34 -3.39 0.47
N PHE A 61 7.98 -4.17 -0.57
CA PHE A 61 7.91 -5.64 -0.50
C PHE A 61 9.30 -6.26 -0.25
N LYS A 62 10.34 -5.76 -0.93
CA LYS A 62 11.72 -6.20 -0.73
C LYS A 62 12.19 -5.96 0.71
N THR A 63 12.01 -4.76 1.24
CA THR A 63 12.35 -4.40 2.63
C THR A 63 11.49 -5.17 3.65
N ALA A 64 10.25 -5.51 3.29
CA ALA A 64 9.38 -6.36 4.12
C ALA A 64 9.76 -7.84 4.11
N LYS A 65 10.74 -8.27 3.28
CA LYS A 65 11.11 -9.68 3.05
C LYS A 65 9.93 -10.56 2.59
N ILE A 66 8.99 -9.97 1.85
CA ILE A 66 7.83 -10.67 1.28
C ILE A 66 8.01 -10.73 -0.24
N LYS A 67 7.89 -11.94 -0.81
CA LYS A 67 7.96 -12.12 -2.27
C LYS A 67 6.78 -11.40 -2.93
N ASP A 68 7.09 -10.37 -3.71
CA ASP A 68 6.09 -9.64 -4.47
C ASP A 68 5.52 -10.53 -5.59
N LYS A 69 4.21 -10.80 -5.52
CA LYS A 69 3.45 -11.55 -6.53
C LYS A 69 2.58 -10.63 -7.39
N THR A 70 2.77 -9.31 -7.30
CA THR A 70 2.06 -8.34 -8.13
C THR A 70 2.45 -8.56 -9.60
N LYS A 71 1.46 -8.61 -10.51
CA LYS A 71 1.72 -8.73 -11.95
C LYS A 71 2.14 -7.38 -12.50
N TYR A 72 3.28 -7.34 -13.17
CA TYR A 72 3.82 -6.18 -13.85
C TYR A 72 3.78 -6.37 -15.37
N MET A 73 3.65 -5.28 -16.12
CA MET A 73 3.61 -5.28 -17.59
C MET A 73 4.98 -5.35 -18.25
N ASN A 74 6.06 -5.18 -17.48
CA ASN A 74 7.41 -4.92 -17.95
C ASN A 74 8.38 -5.93 -17.35
#